data_AF-A0A2V5Y725-F1
#
_entry.id   AF-A0A2V5Y725-F1
#
_cell.length_a   1.000
_cell.length_b   1.000
_cell.length_c   1.000
_cell.angle_alpha   90.00
_cell.angle_beta   90.00
_cell.angle_gamma   90.00
#
_symmetry.space_group_name_H-M   'P 1'
#
loop_
_entity.id
_entity.type
_entity.pdbx_description
1 polymer ?
#
loop_
_entity_poly.entity_id
_entity_poly.type
_entity_poly.pdbx_seq_one_letter_code
_entity_poly.pdbx_strand_id
1 'polypeptide(L)'
;KRARAGRPPQLVVASVLRLSGHGEHDDASYVTEEIKQQPFARDCLKVAEQTIIDLNLVDAETLAEWRKDAAAQVDEAIATAQQEPAPEADKEDWSAISTRDLVDSFE
;
A
#
# COMPACT_ATOMS: atom_id res chain seq x y z
N LYS A 1 0.48 -24.98 7.25
CA LYS A 1 1.79 -25.43 6.70
C LYS A 1 1.64 -26.15 5.34
N ARG A 2 0.94 -25.59 4.32
CA ARG A 2 0.73 -26.28 3.03
C ARG A 2 1.95 -26.15 2.09
N ALA A 3 2.29 -24.94 1.69
CA ALA A 3 3.46 -24.67 0.84
C ALA A 3 4.77 -25.18 1.47
N ARG A 4 5.01 -24.86 2.76
CA ARG A 4 6.19 -25.35 3.51
C ARG A 4 6.30 -26.87 3.64
N ALA A 5 5.22 -27.62 3.36
CA ALA A 5 5.23 -29.08 3.36
C ALA A 5 5.35 -29.66 1.93
N GLY A 6 5.75 -28.87 0.94
CA GLY A 6 5.91 -29.31 -0.45
C GLY A 6 4.59 -29.61 -1.18
N ARG A 7 3.46 -29.11 -0.67
CA ARG A 7 2.15 -29.31 -1.34
C ARG A 7 2.02 -28.39 -2.56
N PRO A 8 1.12 -28.73 -3.52
CA PRO A 8 0.88 -27.92 -4.71
C PRO A 8 0.49 -26.45 -4.41
N PRO A 9 0.63 -25.55 -5.41
CA PRO A 9 0.25 -24.14 -5.28
C PRO A 9 -1.18 -23.91 -4.80
N GLN A 10 -1.43 -22.72 -4.26
CA GLN A 10 -2.72 -22.31 -3.73
C GLN A 10 -3.09 -20.95 -4.30
N LEU A 11 -4.35 -20.79 -4.68
CA LEU A 11 -4.94 -19.48 -4.96
C LEU A 11 -5.58 -18.96 -3.67
N VAL A 12 -5.21 -17.74 -3.27
CA VAL A 12 -5.83 -17.02 -2.16
C VAL A 12 -6.46 -15.77 -2.73
N VAL A 13 -7.77 -15.61 -2.51
CA VAL A 13 -8.52 -14.43 -2.94
C VAL A 13 -8.90 -13.63 -1.70
N ALA A 14 -8.39 -12.41 -1.60
CA ALA A 14 -8.80 -11.45 -0.58
C ALA A 14 -9.69 -10.39 -1.25
N SER A 15 -10.95 -10.38 -0.89
CA SER A 15 -11.90 -9.36 -1.36
C SER A 15 -11.73 -8.10 -0.53
N VAL A 16 -11.31 -7.01 -1.17
CA VAL A 16 -11.12 -5.69 -0.55
C VAL A 16 -11.61 -4.60 -1.51
N LEU A 17 -11.98 -3.44 -0.96
CA LEU A 17 -12.26 -2.24 -1.76
C LEU A 17 -11.08 -1.28 -1.69
N ARG A 18 -10.66 -0.74 -2.84
CA ARG A 18 -9.81 0.44 -2.88
C ARG A 18 -10.66 1.66 -2.53
N LEU A 19 -10.32 2.34 -1.44
CA LEU A 19 -11.13 3.45 -0.90
C LEU A 19 -10.94 4.76 -1.68
N SER A 20 -9.96 4.83 -2.58
CA SER A 20 -9.69 5.92 -3.52
C SER A 20 -9.94 5.50 -4.97
N GLY A 21 -9.94 6.45 -5.90
CA GLY A 21 -9.96 6.17 -7.34
C GLY A 21 -8.72 5.46 -7.86
N HIS A 22 -8.72 5.16 -9.15
CA HIS A 22 -7.69 4.39 -9.86
C HIS A 22 -6.33 5.05 -9.87
N GLY A 23 -6.32 6.36 -10.00
CA GLY A 23 -5.15 7.19 -9.76
C GLY A 23 -5.62 8.56 -9.30
N GLU A 24 -4.66 9.48 -9.22
CA GLU A 24 -4.91 10.84 -8.74
C GLU A 24 -6.01 11.59 -9.51
N HIS A 25 -6.23 11.22 -10.77
CA HIS A 25 -7.23 11.83 -11.64
C HIS A 25 -8.62 11.17 -11.58
N ASP A 26 -8.78 10.08 -10.83
CA ASP A 26 -10.05 9.33 -10.72
C ASP A 26 -10.70 9.63 -9.37
N ASP A 27 -11.92 10.17 -9.42
CA ASP A 27 -12.70 10.55 -8.24
C ASP A 27 -13.51 9.38 -7.64
N ALA A 28 -13.45 8.19 -8.23
CA ALA A 28 -14.20 7.00 -7.86
C ALA A 28 -15.73 7.19 -7.86
N SER A 29 -16.27 8.12 -8.64
CA SER A 29 -17.71 8.39 -8.74
C SER A 29 -18.55 7.19 -9.18
N TYR A 30 -17.94 6.20 -9.83
CA TYR A 30 -18.58 4.92 -10.21
C TYR A 30 -18.72 3.92 -9.04
N VAL A 31 -18.11 4.20 -7.89
CA VAL A 31 -18.24 3.36 -6.68
C VAL A 31 -19.38 3.89 -5.83
N THR A 32 -20.50 3.19 -5.85
CA THR A 32 -21.70 3.62 -5.14
C THR A 32 -21.55 3.47 -3.61
N GLU A 33 -22.37 4.20 -2.86
CA GLU A 33 -22.38 4.11 -1.40
C GLU A 33 -22.78 2.70 -0.91
N GLU A 34 -23.64 1.99 -1.63
CA GLU A 34 -24.01 0.60 -1.30
C GLU A 34 -22.81 -0.35 -1.36
N ILE A 35 -21.86 -0.11 -2.28
CA ILE A 35 -20.61 -0.88 -2.37
C ILE A 35 -19.69 -0.53 -1.19
N LYS A 36 -19.56 0.76 -0.85
CA LYS A 36 -18.72 1.22 0.27
C LYS A 36 -19.20 0.70 1.64
N GLN A 37 -20.48 0.35 1.75
CA GLN A 37 -21.06 -0.24 2.96
C GLN A 37 -20.90 -1.77 3.04
N GLN A 38 -20.38 -2.43 2.00
CA GLN A 38 -20.21 -3.89 2.03
C GLN A 38 -19.13 -4.33 3.03
N PRO A 39 -19.21 -5.55 3.59
CA PRO A 39 -18.21 -6.04 4.55
C PRO A 39 -16.76 -6.03 4.05
N PHE A 40 -16.54 -6.22 2.74
CA PHE A 40 -15.21 -6.17 2.12
C PHE A 40 -14.65 -4.75 1.94
N ALA A 41 -15.49 -3.73 2.09
CA ALA A 41 -15.15 -2.33 1.91
C ALA A 41 -14.73 -1.62 3.21
N ARG A 42 -14.66 -2.37 4.32
CA ARG A 42 -14.26 -1.82 5.62
C ARG A 42 -12.81 -1.36 5.59
N ASP A 43 -12.57 -0.18 6.16
CA ASP A 43 -11.23 0.33 6.44
C ASP A 43 -10.50 -0.63 7.40
N CYS A 44 -9.49 -1.32 6.89
CA CYS A 44 -8.76 -2.34 7.63
C CYS A 44 -8.01 -1.77 8.84
N LEU A 45 -7.62 -0.49 8.83
CA LEU A 45 -6.97 0.16 9.97
C LEU A 45 -7.95 0.34 11.13
N LYS A 46 -9.19 0.76 10.83
CA LYS A 46 -10.26 0.85 11.85
C LYS A 46 -10.63 -0.52 12.39
N VAL A 47 -10.69 -1.54 11.52
CA VAL A 47 -10.95 -2.93 11.96
C VAL A 47 -9.84 -3.42 12.89
N ALA A 48 -8.58 -3.17 12.55
CA ALA A 48 -7.44 -3.57 13.36
C ALA A 48 -7.41 -2.86 14.72
N GLU A 49 -7.63 -1.54 14.74
CA GLU A 49 -7.73 -0.74 15.96
C GLU A 49 -8.83 -1.24 16.89
N GLN A 50 -10.04 -1.46 16.37
CA GLN A 50 -11.14 -2.01 17.17
C GLN A 50 -10.79 -3.40 17.71
N THR A 51 -10.18 -4.26 16.88
CA THR A 51 -9.78 -5.61 17.29
C THR A 51 -8.75 -5.58 18.42
N ILE A 52 -7.79 -4.66 18.35
CA ILE A 52 -6.77 -4.46 19.39
C ILE A 52 -7.41 -4.06 20.71
N ILE A 53 -8.36 -3.12 20.67
CA ILE A 53 -9.09 -2.64 21.85
C ILE A 53 -9.97 -3.74 22.44
N ASP A 54 -10.78 -4.41 21.61
CA ASP A 54 -11.70 -5.47 22.05
C ASP A 54 -10.98 -6.64 22.73
N LEU A 55 -9.75 -6.91 22.27
CA LEU A 55 -8.89 -7.97 22.83
C LEU A 55 -7.98 -7.48 23.96
N ASN A 56 -8.06 -6.20 24.35
CA ASN A 56 -7.19 -5.58 25.36
C ASN A 56 -5.69 -5.84 25.11
N LEU A 57 -5.24 -5.77 23.85
CA LEU A 57 -3.85 -6.07 23.50
C LEU A 57 -2.90 -4.92 23.85
N VAL A 58 -3.38 -3.67 23.75
CA VAL A 58 -2.71 -2.44 24.20
C VAL A 58 -3.76 -1.42 24.63
N ASP A 59 -3.37 -0.41 25.40
CA ASP A 59 -4.23 0.72 25.75
C ASP A 59 -4.37 1.73 24.60
N ALA A 60 -5.40 2.58 24.71
CA ALA A 60 -5.72 3.57 23.70
C ALA A 60 -4.66 4.68 23.57
N GLU A 61 -3.92 4.98 24.65
CA GLU A 61 -2.86 6.00 24.65
C GLU A 61 -1.69 5.52 23.78
N THR A 62 -1.21 4.30 24.02
CA THR A 62 -0.16 3.65 23.23
C THR A 62 -0.55 3.56 21.75
N LEU A 63 -1.80 3.19 21.46
CA LEU A 63 -2.28 3.09 20.08
C LEU A 63 -2.30 4.47 19.37
N ALA A 64 -2.69 5.52 20.09
CA ALA A 64 -2.65 6.88 19.57
C ALA A 64 -1.21 7.38 19.35
N GLU A 65 -0.29 7.05 20.25
CA GLU A 65 1.15 7.33 20.07
C GLU A 65 1.70 6.66 18.81
N TRP A 66 1.42 5.37 18.57
CA TRP A 66 1.87 4.70 17.36
C TRP A 66 1.33 5.32 16.07
N ARG A 67 0.06 5.78 16.08
CA ARG A 67 -0.52 6.50 14.93
C ARG A 67 0.23 7.82 14.69
N LYS A 68 0.57 8.55 15.74
CA LYS A 68 1.32 9.80 15.65
C LYS A 68 2.74 9.56 15.13
N ASP A 69 3.42 8.54 15.64
CA ASP A 69 4.78 8.19 15.23
C ASP A 69 4.81 7.74 13.76
N ALA A 70 3.82 6.97 13.32
CA ALA A 70 3.69 6.57 11.91
C ALA A 70 3.45 7.79 11.00
N ALA A 71 2.60 8.74 11.41
CA ALA A 71 2.37 9.97 10.65
C ALA A 71 3.66 10.81 10.55
N ALA A 72 4.41 10.95 11.65
CA ALA A 72 5.68 11.67 11.64
C ALA A 72 6.72 11.04 10.69
N GLN A 73 6.80 9.71 10.64
CA GLN A 73 7.67 9.01 9.68
C GLN A 73 7.27 9.24 8.23
N VAL A 74 5.96 9.30 7.95
CA VAL A 74 5.47 9.64 6.60
C VAL A 74 5.84 11.08 6.24
N ASP A 75 5.65 12.03 7.15
CA ASP A 75 6.00 13.43 6.94
C ASP A 75 7.51 13.61 6.69
N GLU A 76 8.36 12.92 7.45
CA GLU A 76 9.81 12.91 7.27
C GLU A 76 10.21 12.32 5.90
N ALA A 77 9.58 11.22 5.48
CA ALA A 77 9.83 10.61 4.18
C ALA A 77 9.43 11.55 3.02
N ILE A 78 8.29 12.24 3.14
CA ILE A 78 7.85 13.25 2.17
C ILE A 78 8.85 14.41 2.11
N ALA A 79 9.25 14.95 3.26
CA ALA A 79 10.19 16.07 3.33
C ALA A 79 11.54 15.71 2.71
N THR A 80 12.01 14.47 2.94
CA THR A 80 13.23 13.95 2.33
C THR A 80 13.09 13.88 0.80
N ALA A 81 12.07 13.20 0.30
CA ALA A 81 11.85 13.02 -1.14
C ALA A 81 11.67 14.35 -1.89
N GLN A 82 11.08 15.37 -1.25
CA GLN A 82 10.93 16.71 -1.84
C GLN A 82 12.23 17.50 -1.95
N GLN A 83 13.23 17.18 -1.12
CA GLN A 83 14.53 17.85 -1.10
C GLN A 83 15.56 17.15 -1.99
N GLU A 84 15.28 15.93 -2.44
CA GLU A 84 16.17 15.20 -3.34
C GLU A 84 16.32 15.93 -4.68
N PRO A 85 17.53 15.95 -5.26
CA PRO A 85 17.76 16.55 -6.55
C PRO A 85 16.98 15.79 -7.63
N ALA A 86 16.60 16.49 -8.70
CA ALA A 86 16.10 15.83 -9.90
C ALA A 86 17.18 14.88 -10.47
N PRO A 87 16.78 13.76 -11.10
CA PRO A 87 17.73 12.83 -11.71
C PRO A 87 18.53 13.49 -12.84
N GLU A 88 19.80 13.12 -12.96
CA GLU A 88 20.69 13.64 -14.01
C GLU A 88 20.79 12.63 -15.15
N ALA A 89 20.14 12.92 -16.28
CA ALA A 89 19.89 11.95 -17.36
C ALA A 89 21.15 11.21 -17.89
N ASP A 90 22.32 11.84 -17.89
CA ASP A 90 23.59 11.27 -18.34
C ASP A 90 24.35 10.48 -17.26
N LYS A 91 23.92 10.59 -16.00
CA LYS A 91 24.48 9.86 -14.85
C LYS A 91 23.60 8.69 -14.38
N GLU A 92 22.31 8.71 -14.71
CA GLU A 92 21.39 7.64 -14.32
C GLU A 92 21.56 6.38 -15.19
N ASP A 93 21.67 5.21 -14.55
CA ASP A 93 21.67 3.90 -15.21
C ASP A 93 20.25 3.42 -15.56
N TRP A 94 19.50 4.22 -16.32
CA TRP A 94 18.09 3.97 -16.61
C TRP A 94 17.89 2.93 -17.72
N SER A 95 16.80 2.14 -17.65
CA SER A 95 16.30 1.30 -18.74
C SER A 95 14.79 1.10 -18.61
N ALA A 96 14.08 1.14 -19.73
CA ALA A 96 12.64 0.86 -19.79
C ALA A 96 12.27 -0.60 -19.50
N ILE A 97 13.24 -1.51 -19.65
CA ILE A 97 13.04 -2.95 -19.43
C ILE A 97 14.10 -3.50 -18.48
N SER A 98 13.73 -4.50 -17.68
CA SER A 98 14.64 -5.14 -16.72
C SER A 98 15.71 -6.00 -17.41
N THR A 99 15.47 -6.46 -18.64
CA THR A 99 16.41 -7.28 -19.42
C THR A 99 17.32 -6.39 -20.26
N ARG A 100 18.53 -6.10 -19.76
CA ARG A 100 19.48 -5.15 -20.38
C ARG A 100 19.86 -5.52 -21.81
N ASP A 101 20.05 -6.81 -22.08
CA ASP A 101 20.45 -7.32 -23.39
C ASP A 101 19.41 -7.05 -24.50
N LEU A 102 18.17 -6.71 -24.12
CA LEU A 102 17.09 -6.43 -25.08
C LEU A 102 16.95 -4.95 -25.41
N VAL A 103 17.67 -4.05 -24.72
CA VAL A 103 17.51 -2.59 -24.85
C VAL A 103 17.88 -2.09 -26.25
N ASP A 104 18.93 -2.65 -26.84
CA ASP A 104 19.45 -2.24 -28.16
C ASP A 104 18.94 -3.13 -29.32
N SER A 105 18.07 -4.10 -29.03
CA SER A 105 17.58 -5.07 -30.03
C SER A 105 16.27 -4.66 -30.73
N PHE A 106 15.78 -3.45 -30.44
CA PHE A 106 14.64 -2.80 -31.10
C PHE A 106 15.13 -1.59 -31.91
N GLU A 107 15.84 -1.85 -33.01
CA GLU A 107 15.93 -0.92 -34.15
C GLU A 107 15.17 -1.50 -35.35
#